data_AF-A0A5C6A0E0-F1
#
_entry.id   AF-A0A5C6A0E0-F1
#
_cell.length_a   1.000
_cell.length_b   1.000
_cell.length_c   1.000
_cell.angle_alpha   90.00
_cell.angle_beta   90.00
_cell.angle_gamma   90.00
#
_symmetry.space_group_name_H-M   'P 1'
#
loop_
_entity.id
_entity.type
_entity.pdbx_description
1 polymer ?
#
loop_
_entity_poly.entity_id
_entity_poly.type
_entity_poly.pdbx_seq_one_letter_code
_entity_poly.pdbx_strand_id
1 'polypeptide(L)'
;MTHQTAIVSSIEAYLACEDDTPEDRAEQNAERNARLLRFPHAVMLQVAYPELDFANHWCWMQFGPADGHCTQKHSQYRACEMDEPHSHSGSWTTHWFVKTEYDFGFNEWYFATRNQYDQFVAFLPELNWGENFPKS
;
A
#
# COMPACT_ATOMS: atom_id res chain seq x y z
N MET A 1 -9.64 21.62 7.11
CA MET A 1 -9.05 20.43 7.74
C MET A 1 -8.34 19.66 6.64
N THR A 2 -7.03 19.48 6.72
CA THR A 2 -6.29 18.63 5.79
C THR A 2 -6.68 17.18 6.06
N HIS A 3 -7.42 16.54 5.15
CA HIS A 3 -7.80 15.12 5.20
C HIS A 3 -6.59 14.23 4.85
N GLN A 4 -5.48 14.43 5.56
CA GLN A 4 -4.25 13.64 5.44
C GLN A 4 -3.99 13.03 6.82
N THR A 5 -4.22 11.72 6.91
CA THR A 5 -4.01 10.90 8.09
C THR A 5 -2.84 9.93 7.92
N ALA A 6 -2.30 9.83 6.71
CA ALA A 6 -1.17 8.98 6.39
C ALA A 6 0.08 9.36 7.20
N ILE A 7 0.67 8.38 7.88
CA ILE A 7 1.89 8.54 8.67
C ILE A 7 2.93 7.53 8.19
N VAL A 8 4.14 8.00 7.86
CA VAL A 8 5.26 7.11 7.55
C VAL A 8 5.57 6.25 8.76
N SER A 9 5.64 4.94 8.56
CA SER A 9 5.82 3.95 9.61
C SER A 9 6.87 2.90 9.23
N SER A 10 6.98 1.85 10.02
CA SER A 10 7.93 0.77 9.78
C SER A 10 7.37 -0.58 10.20
N ILE A 11 7.98 -1.65 9.70
CA ILE A 11 7.62 -3.01 10.09
C ILE A 11 7.82 -3.22 11.59
N GLU A 12 8.83 -2.59 12.20
CA GLU A 12 9.06 -2.64 13.65
C GLU A 12 7.93 -1.96 14.42
N ALA A 13 7.41 -0.82 13.92
CA ALA A 13 6.28 -0.15 14.54
C ALA A 13 5.02 -1.02 14.48
N TYR A 14 4.75 -1.62 13.32
CA TYR A 14 3.67 -2.59 13.15
C TYR A 14 3.81 -3.79 14.11
N LEU A 15 5.01 -4.38 14.19
CA LEU A 15 5.31 -5.53 15.05
C LEU A 15 5.29 -5.20 16.55
N ALA A 16 5.41 -3.93 16.93
CA ALA A 16 5.31 -3.45 18.30
C ALA A 16 3.87 -3.15 18.73
N CYS A 17 2.94 -2.99 17.78
CA CYS A 17 1.52 -2.77 18.05
C CYS A 17 0.77 -4.03 18.49
N GLU A 18 1.38 -5.23 18.42
CA GLU A 18 0.67 -6.48 18.69
C GLU A 18 1.43 -7.56 19.46
N ASP A 19 0.62 -8.38 20.15
CA ASP A 19 0.95 -9.65 20.78
C ASP A 19 0.83 -10.83 19.79
N ASP A 20 1.27 -10.65 18.53
CA ASP A 20 1.36 -11.76 17.56
C ASP A 20 2.18 -12.90 18.16
N THR A 21 1.73 -14.14 17.94
CA THR A 21 2.53 -15.29 18.29
C THR A 21 3.85 -15.27 17.51
N PRO A 22 4.94 -15.84 18.04
CA PRO A 22 6.20 -15.94 17.31
C PRO A 22 6.06 -16.63 15.94
N GLU A 23 5.10 -17.55 15.78
CA GLU A 23 4.83 -18.28 14.54
C GLU A 23 4.18 -17.38 13.49
N ASP A 24 3.13 -16.66 13.85
CA ASP A 24 2.46 -15.68 12.95
C ASP A 24 3.45 -14.61 12.49
N ARG A 25 4.30 -14.14 13.43
CA ARG A 25 5.36 -13.18 13.13
C ARG A 25 6.39 -13.72 12.16
N ALA A 26 6.75 -15.00 12.27
CA ALA A 26 7.70 -15.63 11.36
C ALA A 26 7.10 -15.77 9.95
N GLU A 27 5.84 -16.16 9.83
CA GLU A 27 5.13 -16.27 8.56
C GLU A 27 5.03 -14.91 7.85
N GLN A 28 4.54 -13.87 8.54
CA GLN A 28 4.44 -12.52 7.98
C GLN A 28 5.80 -11.98 7.50
N ASN A 29 6.87 -12.22 8.28
CA ASN A 29 8.23 -11.84 7.88
C ASN A 29 8.71 -12.63 6.65
N ALA A 30 8.41 -13.92 6.56
CA ALA A 30 8.76 -14.74 5.41
C ALA A 30 8.07 -14.24 4.13
N GLU A 31 6.77 -13.94 4.20
CA GLU A 31 6.03 -13.37 3.07
C GLU A 31 6.56 -11.99 2.66
N ARG A 32 6.80 -11.11 3.63
CA ARG A 32 7.40 -9.80 3.38
C ARG A 32 8.76 -9.93 2.69
N ASN A 33 9.61 -10.84 3.18
CA ASN A 33 10.91 -11.11 2.56
C ASN A 33 10.77 -11.64 1.13
N ALA A 34 9.79 -12.49 0.85
CA ALA A 34 9.51 -12.96 -0.50
C ALA A 34 9.12 -11.80 -1.45
N ARG A 35 8.35 -10.81 -0.96
CA ARG A 35 8.05 -9.58 -1.72
C ARG A 35 9.31 -8.75 -1.95
N LEU A 36 10.12 -8.54 -0.92
CA LEU A 36 11.36 -7.75 -1.00
C LEU A 36 12.42 -8.35 -1.94
N LEU A 37 12.45 -9.67 -2.11
CA LEU A 37 13.34 -10.31 -3.09
C LEU A 37 13.02 -9.90 -4.53
N ARG A 38 11.76 -9.58 -4.83
CA ARG A 38 11.28 -9.14 -6.16
C ARG A 38 11.20 -7.62 -6.27
N PHE A 39 10.88 -6.96 -5.17
CA PHE A 39 10.63 -5.52 -5.07
C PHE A 39 11.43 -4.94 -3.90
N PRO A 40 12.74 -4.68 -4.08
CA PRO A 40 13.67 -4.43 -2.98
C PRO A 40 13.53 -3.07 -2.30
N HIS A 41 12.66 -2.20 -2.81
CA HIS A 41 12.43 -0.87 -2.26
C HIS A 41 11.02 -0.79 -1.69
N ALA A 42 10.88 -0.58 -0.39
CA ALA A 42 9.58 -0.60 0.27
C ALA A 42 9.41 0.56 1.24
N VAL A 43 8.18 1.08 1.34
CA VAL A 43 7.78 2.08 2.34
C VAL A 43 6.49 1.61 2.99
N MET A 44 6.47 1.66 4.32
CA MET A 44 5.29 1.36 5.12
C MET A 44 4.65 2.66 5.61
N LEU A 45 3.34 2.74 5.53
CA LEU A 45 2.55 3.83 6.09
C LEU A 45 1.45 3.24 6.99
N GLN A 46 1.08 4.00 8.01
CA GLN A 46 -0.26 3.90 8.60
C GLN A 46 -1.18 4.77 7.78
N VAL A 47 -2.27 4.21 7.24
CA VAL A 47 -3.15 4.86 6.28
C VAL A 47 -4.61 4.47 6.51
N ALA A 48 -5.52 5.39 6.17
CA ALA A 48 -6.94 5.07 6.04
C ALA A 48 -7.22 4.34 4.71
N TYR A 49 -8.33 3.59 4.62
CA TYR A 49 -8.74 2.97 3.34
C TYR A 49 -8.84 3.95 2.16
N PRO A 50 -9.41 5.18 2.30
CA PRO A 50 -9.41 6.14 1.20
C PRO A 50 -8.01 6.56 0.73
N GLU A 51 -7.06 6.68 1.65
CA GLU A 51 -5.67 7.00 1.33
C GLU A 51 -4.97 5.84 0.64
N LEU A 52 -5.23 4.60 1.09
CA LEU A 52 -4.76 3.39 0.43
C LEU A 52 -5.25 3.33 -1.03
N ASP A 53 -6.54 3.55 -1.26
CA ASP A 53 -7.14 3.53 -2.59
C ASP A 53 -6.56 4.64 -3.48
N PHE A 54 -6.41 5.85 -2.95
CA PHE A 54 -5.84 6.98 -3.69
C PHE A 54 -4.34 6.76 -4.03
N ALA A 55 -3.56 6.24 -3.08
CA ALA A 55 -2.16 5.89 -3.31
C ALA A 55 -2.00 4.78 -4.36
N ASN A 56 -2.85 3.74 -4.31
CA ASN A 56 -2.84 2.66 -5.29
C ASN A 56 -3.22 3.15 -6.68
N HIS A 57 -4.21 4.05 -6.78
CA HIS A 57 -4.58 4.68 -8.03
C HIS A 57 -3.43 5.53 -8.60
N TRP A 58 -2.79 6.34 -7.76
CA TRP A 58 -1.64 7.13 -8.18
C TRP A 58 -0.51 6.24 -8.71
N CYS A 59 -0.15 5.18 -7.99
CA CYS A 59 0.85 4.20 -8.44
C CYS A 59 0.46 3.58 -9.79
N TRP A 60 -0.83 3.30 -10.00
CA TRP A 60 -1.30 2.79 -11.28
C TRP A 60 -1.08 3.78 -12.42
N MET A 61 -1.43 5.04 -12.20
CA MET A 61 -1.30 6.10 -13.20
C MET A 61 0.16 6.40 -13.55
N GLN A 62 1.09 6.28 -12.59
CA GLN A 62 2.51 6.55 -12.82
C GLN A 62 3.30 5.33 -13.31
N PHE A 63 3.00 4.14 -12.79
CA PHE A 63 3.86 2.95 -12.93
C PHE A 63 3.18 1.79 -13.66
N GLY A 64 1.92 1.93 -14.05
CA GLY A 64 1.12 0.83 -14.61
C GLY A 64 0.56 -0.09 -13.52
N PRO A 65 0.04 -1.27 -13.89
CA PRO A 65 -0.63 -2.15 -12.93
C PRO A 65 0.31 -2.67 -11.84
N ALA A 66 -0.24 -2.95 -10.66
CA ALA A 66 0.47 -3.68 -9.60
C ALA A 66 0.75 -5.12 -10.02
N ASP A 67 1.77 -5.76 -9.44
CA ASP A 67 2.02 -7.19 -9.57
C ASP A 67 1.14 -7.99 -8.62
N GLY A 68 0.56 -9.08 -9.13
CA GLY A 68 -0.26 -10.02 -8.37
C GLY A 68 -1.74 -9.96 -8.72
N HIS A 69 -2.58 -10.46 -7.81
CA HIS A 69 -4.02 -10.52 -8.01
C HIS A 69 -4.63 -9.11 -8.05
N CYS A 70 -5.50 -8.86 -9.04
CA CYS A 70 -6.14 -7.56 -9.17
C CYS A 70 -7.27 -7.38 -8.16
N THR A 71 -7.14 -6.37 -7.31
CA THR A 71 -8.17 -5.97 -6.33
C THR A 71 -8.92 -4.70 -6.74
N GLN A 72 -8.64 -4.14 -7.92
CA GLN A 72 -9.20 -2.86 -8.40
C GLN A 72 -10.72 -2.83 -8.50
N LYS A 73 -11.38 -3.99 -8.64
CA LYS A 73 -12.85 -4.07 -8.62
C LYS A 73 -13.48 -3.59 -7.30
N HIS A 74 -12.69 -3.52 -6.22
CA HIS A 74 -13.12 -3.06 -4.90
C HIS A 74 -12.65 -1.64 -4.57
N SER A 75 -11.83 -1.02 -5.44
CA SER A 75 -11.30 0.32 -5.23
C SER A 75 -12.31 1.37 -5.66
N GLN A 76 -12.38 2.49 -4.93
CA GLN A 76 -13.13 3.68 -5.33
C GLN A 76 -12.57 4.33 -6.60
N TYR A 77 -11.29 4.12 -6.90
CA TYR A 77 -10.57 4.68 -8.03
C TYR A 77 -10.13 3.59 -9.00
N ARG A 78 -11.13 2.87 -9.54
CA ARG A 78 -10.93 1.73 -10.45
C ARG A 78 -10.11 2.12 -11.68
N ALA A 79 -8.90 1.57 -11.79
CA ALA A 79 -8.04 1.74 -12.96
C ALA A 79 -8.06 0.52 -13.92
N CYS A 80 -8.53 -0.64 -13.46
CA CYS A 80 -8.71 -1.84 -14.27
C CYS A 80 -10.19 -2.15 -14.49
N GLU A 81 -10.64 -2.29 -15.74
CA GLU A 81 -12.05 -2.50 -16.11
C GLU A 81 -12.52 -3.96 -16.04
N MET A 82 -11.63 -4.93 -15.80
CA MET A 82 -12.00 -6.35 -15.74
C MET A 82 -12.66 -6.69 -14.39
N ASP A 83 -13.83 -7.32 -14.43
CA ASP A 83 -14.57 -7.76 -13.22
C ASP A 83 -14.19 -9.18 -12.76
N GLU A 84 -13.78 -10.03 -13.71
CA GLU A 84 -13.43 -11.42 -13.43
C GLU A 84 -12.10 -11.51 -12.67
N PRO A 85 -11.88 -12.57 -11.86
CA PRO A 85 -10.59 -12.79 -11.21
C PRO A 85 -9.45 -12.87 -12.22
N HIS A 86 -8.47 -11.97 -12.10
CA HIS A 86 -7.28 -11.93 -12.95
C HIS A 86 -6.06 -11.45 -12.16
N SER A 87 -4.90 -11.46 -12.80
CA SER A 87 -3.65 -10.96 -12.24
C SER A 87 -2.93 -10.07 -13.23
N HIS A 88 -2.06 -9.23 -12.72
CA HIS A 88 -1.19 -8.38 -13.50
C HIS A 88 0.27 -8.66 -13.19
N SER A 89 1.14 -8.34 -14.15
CA SER A 89 2.59 -8.35 -13.96
C SER A 89 3.08 -6.91 -13.96
N GLY A 90 3.34 -6.41 -12.76
CA GLY A 90 3.70 -5.02 -12.50
C GLY A 90 5.12 -4.87 -11.97
N SER A 91 5.60 -3.63 -11.92
CA SER A 91 6.88 -3.27 -11.29
C SER A 91 6.73 -2.78 -9.84
N TRP A 92 5.53 -2.87 -9.29
CA TRP A 92 5.24 -2.51 -7.90
C TRP A 92 4.14 -3.41 -7.37
N THR A 93 4.03 -3.56 -6.06
CA THR A 93 2.93 -4.26 -5.40
C THR A 93 2.69 -3.66 -4.02
N THR A 94 1.67 -4.11 -3.32
CA THR A 94 1.33 -3.62 -1.99
C THR A 94 0.81 -4.74 -1.10
N HIS A 95 0.98 -4.59 0.21
CA HIS A 95 0.42 -5.52 1.19
C HIS A 95 -0.21 -4.76 2.37
N TRP A 96 -1.46 -5.08 2.64
CA TRP A 96 -2.23 -4.55 3.76
C TRP A 96 -2.04 -5.44 4.99
N PHE A 97 -1.36 -4.91 5.98
CA PHE A 97 -1.18 -5.54 7.28
C PHE A 97 -2.31 -5.03 8.22
N VAL A 98 -3.44 -5.75 8.23
CA VAL A 98 -4.71 -5.40 8.94
C VAL A 98 -4.48 -5.26 10.45
N LYS A 99 -4.26 -4.05 11.02
CA LYS A 99 -3.99 -3.92 12.48
C LYS A 99 -4.42 -2.64 13.20
N THR A 100 -5.07 -1.68 12.55
CA THR A 100 -5.72 -0.59 13.28
C THR A 100 -7.23 -0.66 13.09
N GLU A 101 -7.98 0.22 13.76
CA GLU A 101 -9.45 0.26 13.78
C GLU A 101 -10.07 0.08 12.38
N TYR A 102 -11.37 -0.23 12.30
CA TYR A 102 -12.05 -0.66 11.06
C TYR A 102 -11.74 0.20 9.80
N ASP A 103 -11.33 1.47 9.94
CA ASP A 103 -11.02 2.38 8.84
C ASP A 103 -9.53 2.66 8.57
N PHE A 104 -8.61 2.14 9.38
CA PHE A 104 -7.16 2.43 9.31
C PHE A 104 -6.33 1.15 9.37
N GLY A 105 -5.11 1.16 8.83
CA GLY A 105 -4.16 0.05 9.00
C GLY A 105 -2.76 0.36 8.54
N PHE A 106 -1.88 -0.62 8.67
CA PHE A 106 -0.53 -0.56 8.13
C PHE A 106 -0.55 -1.12 6.71
N ASN A 107 0.01 -0.37 5.77
CA ASN A 107 0.20 -0.85 4.41
C ASN A 107 1.64 -0.63 3.98
N GLU A 108 2.23 -1.62 3.32
CA GLU A 108 3.55 -1.48 2.72
C GLU A 108 3.45 -1.54 1.20
N TRP A 109 3.99 -0.52 0.54
CA TRP A 109 4.19 -0.50 -0.90
C TRP A 109 5.60 -0.95 -1.22
N TYR A 110 5.73 -1.81 -2.22
CA TYR A 110 6.99 -2.36 -2.70
C TYR A 110 7.20 -2.01 -4.16
N PHE A 111 8.42 -1.63 -4.52
CA PHE A 111 8.80 -1.17 -5.85
C PHE A 111 10.03 -1.94 -6.35
N ALA A 112 10.01 -2.26 -7.64
CA ALA A 112 11.12 -2.97 -8.31
C ALA A 112 12.34 -2.06 -8.50
N THR A 113 12.11 -0.75 -8.64
CA THR A 113 13.17 0.22 -8.92
C THR A 113 13.24 1.33 -7.87
N ARG A 114 14.47 1.80 -7.59
CA ARG A 114 14.70 2.90 -6.66
C ARG A 114 13.99 4.19 -7.10
N ASN A 115 13.94 4.44 -8.41
CA ASN A 115 13.27 5.61 -8.97
C ASN A 115 11.76 5.63 -8.67
N GLN A 116 11.06 4.50 -8.78
CA GLN A 116 9.63 4.42 -8.45
C GLN A 116 9.38 4.68 -6.96
N TYR A 117 10.23 4.09 -6.11
CA TYR A 117 10.20 4.35 -4.68
C TYR A 117 10.40 5.83 -4.36
N ASP A 118 11.42 6.48 -4.94
CA ASP A 118 11.72 7.89 -4.67
C ASP A 118 10.57 8.80 -5.16
N GLN A 119 9.95 8.48 -6.30
CA GLN A 119 8.77 9.20 -6.80
C GLN A 119 7.55 9.03 -5.88
N PHE A 120 7.30 7.83 -5.37
CA PHE A 120 6.20 7.59 -4.43
C PHE A 120 6.44 8.30 -3.10
N VAL A 121 7.66 8.26 -2.55
CA VAL A 121 8.02 8.99 -1.32
C VAL A 121 7.85 10.50 -1.51
N ALA A 122 8.24 11.04 -2.67
CA ALA A 122 8.03 12.45 -2.99
C ALA A 122 6.54 12.83 -3.13
N PHE A 123 5.67 11.87 -3.44
CA PHE A 123 4.22 12.06 -3.51
C PHE A 123 3.53 12.03 -2.13
N LEU A 124 4.14 11.45 -1.09
CA LEU A 124 3.51 11.32 0.24
C LEU A 124 2.95 12.63 0.83
N PRO A 125 3.60 13.81 0.69
CA PRO A 125 3.03 15.07 1.16
C PRO A 125 1.71 15.44 0.47
N GLU A 126 1.49 14.94 -0.76
CA GLU A 126 0.25 15.15 -1.51
C GLU A 126 -0.84 14.12 -1.22
N LEU A 127 -0.47 12.99 -0.61
CA LEU A 127 -1.40 11.94 -0.20
C LEU A 127 -2.48 12.52 0.72
N ASN A 128 -3.72 12.15 0.44
CA ASN A 128 -4.91 12.54 1.19
C ASN A 128 -6.01 11.49 0.93
N TRP A 129 -7.19 11.68 1.51
CA TRP A 129 -8.34 10.77 1.32
C TRP A 129 -8.87 10.71 -0.13
N GLY A 130 -8.25 11.44 -1.05
CA GLY A 130 -8.51 11.46 -2.48
C GLY A 130 -9.45 12.58 -2.91
N GLU A 131 -9.75 12.63 -4.21
CA GLU A 131 -10.49 13.72 -4.86
C GLU A 131 -11.91 13.93 -4.30
N ASN A 132 -12.47 12.90 -3.66
CA ASN A 132 -13.78 12.95 -3.01
C ASN A 132 -13.78 13.72 -1.67
N PHE A 133 -12.61 14.10 -1.14
CA PHE A 133 -12.44 14.82 0.13
C PHE A 133 -11.50 16.03 -0.05
N PRO A 134 -11.98 17.13 -0.68
CA PRO A 134 -11.12 18.25 -1.05
C PRO A 134 -10.35 18.84 0.14
N LYS A 135 -9.06 19.15 -0.08
CA LYS A 135 -8.25 19.96 0.83
C LYS A 135 -8.95 21.34 0.93
N SER A 136 -9.41 21.70 2.12
CA SER A 136 -9.99 23.02 2.43
C SER A 136 -8.92 24.02 2.79
#